data_AF-A0AA91T1S0-F1
#
_entry.id   AF-A0AA91T1S0-F1
#
_cell.length_a   1.000
_cell.length_b   1.000
_cell.length_c   1.000
_cell.angle_alpha   90.00
_cell.angle_beta   90.00
_cell.angle_gamma   90.00
#
_symmetry.space_group_name_H-M   'P 1'
#
loop_
_entity.id
_entity.type
_entity.pdbx_description
1 polymer ?
#
loop_
_entity_poly.entity_id
_entity_poly.type
_entity_poly.pdbx_seq_one_letter_code
_entity_poly.pdbx_strand_id
1 'polypeptide(L)'
;MAENIDAASFASILAGVRQMREEYDTRPPSENQANQNQANQNHTSQNQANRPNQTNQNQTNHTNQNQAQIIQPGQANRISPGLHPSIHQPNHLRERQTSRQSSPSPRGTPGHSTRQTSRPPPSAAAIQVAPSQKGNPLLDSSQMKLTPWAYSSDILSDYYISATVQVLFLSLKYHRLRPEYVWRRIEKLKGSLVGQKDDTLRVLLVVVDIDAPQESLRHLSGICVKHDLALVVAWSFEEAGTYVACLKQHEQTRSHVGSSLQGVRKGDYNSSVVGALTTVRAVNRTDVAGLLAHCRSFKEIVLRSAVGGVSVPGIGERKQQTLHDAFTEPFVWNKE
;
A
#
# COMPACT_ATOMS: atom_id res chain seq x y z
N MET A 1 58.67 23.39 7.67
CA MET A 1 57.29 23.49 8.21
C MET A 1 56.49 22.39 7.55
N ALA A 2 55.72 21.61 8.30
CA ALA A 2 54.93 20.52 7.71
C ALA A 2 53.63 21.10 7.13
N GLU A 3 53.38 20.89 5.84
CA GLU A 3 52.08 21.21 5.24
C GLU A 3 51.06 20.14 5.65
N ASN A 4 49.91 20.60 6.13
CA ASN A 4 48.82 19.74 6.56
C ASN A 4 48.03 19.28 5.33
N ILE A 5 48.46 18.18 4.72
CA ILE A 5 47.82 17.61 3.53
C ILE A 5 46.53 16.90 3.95
N ASP A 6 45.39 17.51 3.60
CA ASP A 6 44.07 16.95 3.82
C ASP A 6 43.93 15.58 3.11
N ALA A 7 43.56 14.55 3.88
CA ALA A 7 43.41 13.18 3.42
C ALA A 7 42.31 13.02 2.35
N ALA A 8 41.38 13.99 2.24
CA ALA A 8 40.36 14.03 1.20
C ALA A 8 40.80 14.72 -0.11
N SER A 9 42.03 15.27 -0.18
CA SER A 9 42.52 15.99 -1.36
C SER A 9 42.76 15.07 -2.55
N PHE A 10 42.33 15.52 -3.74
CA PHE A 10 42.46 14.78 -5.01
C PHE A 10 43.91 14.38 -5.33
N ALA A 11 44.89 15.20 -4.90
CA ALA A 11 46.32 14.89 -5.04
C ALA A 11 46.76 13.70 -4.17
N SER A 12 46.19 13.57 -2.96
CA SER A 12 46.47 12.47 -2.04
C SER A 12 45.90 11.14 -2.57
N ILE A 13 44.69 11.19 -3.15
CA ILE A 13 44.05 10.06 -3.82
C ILE A 13 44.88 9.59 -5.04
N LEU A 14 45.34 10.52 -5.88
CA LEU A 14 46.20 10.21 -7.03
C LEU A 14 47.54 9.60 -6.63
N ALA A 15 48.15 10.06 -5.53
CA ALA A 15 49.37 9.47 -5.00
C ALA A 15 49.15 8.04 -4.50
N GLY A 16 48.09 7.78 -3.71
CA GLY A 16 47.77 6.45 -3.21
C GLY A 16 47.44 5.43 -4.31
N VAL A 17 46.70 5.84 -5.35
CA VAL A 17 46.40 4.97 -6.51
C VAL A 17 47.66 4.64 -7.31
N ARG A 18 48.63 5.55 -7.39
CA ARG A 18 49.92 5.30 -8.06
C ARG A 18 50.75 4.28 -7.27
N GLN A 19 50.86 4.45 -5.96
CA GLN A 19 51.59 3.55 -5.08
C GLN A 19 51.01 2.12 -5.10
N MET A 20 49.68 1.97 -5.12
CA MET A 20 49.04 0.65 -5.24
C MET A 20 49.30 -0.06 -6.59
N ARG A 21 49.61 0.67 -7.67
CA ARG A 21 50.01 0.05 -8.95
C ARG A 21 51.46 -0.42 -8.90
N GLU A 22 52.36 0.41 -8.36
CA GLU A 22 53.77 0.09 -8.20
C GLU A 22 54.01 -1.11 -7.26
N GLU A 23 53.14 -1.31 -6.25
CA GLU A 23 53.17 -2.52 -5.41
C GLU A 23 52.61 -3.79 -6.11
N TYR A 24 51.76 -3.63 -7.12
CA TYR A 24 51.20 -4.76 -7.87
C TYR A 24 52.19 -5.29 -8.91
N ASP A 25 52.94 -4.41 -9.57
CA ASP A 25 53.95 -4.76 -10.57
C ASP A 25 55.24 -5.38 -9.96
N THR A 26 55.41 -5.36 -8.63
CA THR A 26 56.65 -5.79 -7.94
C THR A 26 56.56 -7.16 -7.26
N ARG A 27 55.43 -7.88 -7.34
CA ARG A 27 55.29 -9.23 -6.75
C ARG A 27 55.37 -10.34 -7.81
N PRO A 28 56.44 -11.15 -7.87
CA PRO A 28 56.50 -12.31 -8.76
C PRO A 28 55.55 -13.43 -8.28
N PRO A 29 55.00 -14.24 -9.20
CA PRO A 29 54.07 -15.31 -8.83
C PRO A 29 54.81 -16.52 -8.25
N SER A 30 54.37 -16.99 -7.08
CA SER A 30 54.74 -18.29 -6.52
C SER A 30 53.49 -19.17 -6.36
N GLU A 31 53.68 -20.47 -6.57
CA GLU A 31 52.61 -21.43 -6.90
C GLU A 31 51.89 -22.04 -5.69
N ASN A 32 50.80 -22.76 -6.02
CA ASN A 32 50.12 -23.80 -5.25
C ASN A 32 49.13 -23.37 -4.15
N GLN A 33 47.85 -23.53 -4.46
CA GLN A 33 47.16 -24.78 -4.08
C GLN A 33 46.00 -25.12 -5.02
N ALA A 34 45.97 -26.37 -5.48
CA ALA A 34 44.85 -26.99 -6.20
C ALA A 34 43.95 -27.78 -5.23
N ASN A 35 42.90 -28.43 -5.78
CA ASN A 35 41.81 -29.17 -5.10
C ASN A 35 40.74 -28.27 -4.44
N GLN A 36 39.43 -28.47 -4.65
CA GLN A 36 38.67 -29.53 -5.34
C GLN A 36 37.51 -28.92 -6.15
N ASN A 37 37.20 -29.50 -7.33
CA ASN A 37 35.85 -29.95 -7.72
C ASN A 37 35.84 -30.45 -9.17
N GLN A 38 35.81 -31.77 -9.34
CA GLN A 38 35.40 -32.46 -10.57
C GLN A 38 34.17 -33.32 -10.28
N ALA A 39 33.46 -33.68 -11.35
CA ALA A 39 32.40 -34.69 -11.42
C ALA A 39 31.03 -34.28 -10.80
N ASN A 40 29.88 -34.57 -11.42
CA ASN A 40 29.69 -35.14 -12.77
C ASN A 40 28.38 -34.73 -13.44
N GLN A 41 28.34 -34.90 -14.76
CA GLN A 41 27.15 -34.72 -15.60
C GLN A 41 26.31 -36.02 -15.73
N ASN A 42 25.18 -35.88 -16.42
CA ASN A 42 24.41 -36.89 -17.16
C ASN A 42 23.35 -37.72 -16.41
N HIS A 43 22.08 -37.49 -16.79
CA HIS A 43 21.36 -38.44 -17.66
C HIS A 43 20.25 -37.75 -18.47
N THR A 44 19.88 -38.35 -19.61
CA THR A 44 18.98 -37.78 -20.63
C THR A 44 17.87 -38.77 -21.02
N SER A 45 16.72 -38.23 -21.45
CA SER A 45 15.79 -38.77 -22.48
C SER A 45 14.43 -39.36 -22.05
N GLN A 46 13.47 -39.20 -22.99
CA GLN A 46 12.12 -39.82 -23.11
C GLN A 46 11.01 -39.19 -22.20
N ASN A 47 9.77 -38.95 -22.67
CA ASN A 47 9.04 -39.42 -23.87
C ASN A 47 8.09 -38.37 -24.50
N GLN A 48 7.61 -38.64 -25.73
CA GLN A 48 6.56 -37.88 -26.44
C GLN A 48 5.26 -38.69 -26.65
N ALA A 49 4.16 -37.96 -26.87
CA ALA A 49 2.91 -38.34 -27.56
C ALA A 49 1.98 -39.41 -26.94
N ASN A 50 0.74 -39.00 -26.61
CA ASN A 50 -0.41 -39.28 -27.48
C ASN A 50 -1.69 -38.50 -27.12
N ARG A 51 -2.55 -38.28 -28.13
CA ARG A 51 -3.94 -37.79 -28.04
C ARG A 51 -4.90 -38.98 -28.27
N PRO A 52 -6.19 -38.89 -27.90
CA PRO A 52 -7.18 -38.76 -28.98
C PRO A 52 -8.39 -37.87 -28.65
N ASN A 53 -9.14 -37.51 -29.71
CA ASN A 53 -10.47 -36.89 -29.62
C ASN A 53 -11.53 -37.91 -29.19
N GLN A 54 -12.66 -37.42 -28.66
CA GLN A 54 -13.96 -37.95 -29.05
C GLN A 54 -15.03 -36.85 -29.09
N THR A 55 -15.96 -36.99 -30.04
CA THR A 55 -17.08 -36.11 -30.31
C THR A 55 -18.37 -36.84 -29.96
N ASN A 56 -19.39 -36.17 -29.41
CA ASN A 56 -20.76 -36.54 -29.75
C ASN A 56 -21.78 -35.42 -29.60
N GLN A 57 -22.87 -35.54 -30.36
CA GLN A 57 -23.98 -34.58 -30.48
C GLN A 57 -25.24 -35.11 -29.77
N ASN A 58 -26.16 -34.19 -29.41
CA ASN A 58 -27.64 -34.28 -29.49
C ASN A 58 -28.23 -33.11 -28.67
N GLN A 59 -28.93 -32.11 -29.24
CA GLN A 59 -30.25 -32.07 -29.90
C GLN A 59 -31.46 -31.89 -28.96
N THR A 60 -32.33 -30.95 -29.33
CA THR A 60 -33.68 -30.63 -28.78
C THR A 60 -33.73 -30.05 -27.34
N ASN A 61 -34.64 -29.15 -26.95
CA ASN A 61 -35.94 -28.78 -27.55
C ASN A 61 -36.31 -27.29 -27.35
N HIS A 62 -37.26 -26.78 -28.14
CA HIS A 62 -37.96 -25.50 -27.89
C HIS A 62 -38.85 -25.57 -26.63
N THR A 63 -39.11 -24.43 -25.98
CA THR A 63 -40.48 -23.94 -25.68
C THR A 63 -40.45 -22.46 -25.26
N ASN A 64 -41.26 -21.64 -25.94
CA ASN A 64 -41.65 -20.30 -25.51
C ASN A 64 -42.65 -20.39 -24.35
N GLN A 65 -42.48 -19.62 -23.28
CA GLN A 65 -43.62 -18.97 -22.61
C GLN A 65 -43.27 -17.55 -22.18
N ASN A 66 -43.64 -16.59 -23.03
CA ASN A 66 -44.00 -15.26 -22.56
C ASN A 66 -45.34 -15.35 -21.81
N GLN A 67 -45.40 -14.84 -20.58
CA GLN A 67 -46.61 -14.19 -20.09
C GLN A 67 -46.24 -12.81 -19.59
N ALA A 68 -46.67 -11.79 -20.34
CA ALA A 68 -46.85 -10.45 -19.80
C ALA A 68 -48.20 -10.40 -19.09
N GLN A 69 -48.23 -9.82 -17.89
CA GLN A 69 -49.44 -9.20 -17.37
C GLN A 69 -49.23 -7.70 -17.18
N ILE A 70 -50.34 -6.99 -17.30
CA ILE A 70 -50.44 -5.58 -17.66
C ILE A 70 -51.33 -4.94 -16.57
N ILE A 71 -50.82 -3.88 -15.90
CA ILE A 71 -51.52 -2.58 -15.63
C ILE A 71 -52.91 -2.71 -14.91
N GLN A 72 -53.25 -2.11 -13.75
CA GLN A 72 -52.88 -0.80 -13.15
C GLN A 72 -53.43 -0.63 -11.68
N PRO A 73 -53.76 0.56 -11.07
CA PRO A 73 -53.21 0.91 -9.76
C PRO A 73 -54.24 1.26 -8.64
N GLY A 74 -53.72 1.65 -7.47
CA GLY A 74 -54.48 2.37 -6.43
C GLY A 74 -54.06 1.96 -5.00
N GLN A 75 -54.10 2.80 -3.97
CA GLN A 75 -54.32 4.26 -3.88
C GLN A 75 -53.51 4.80 -2.68
N ALA A 76 -53.25 6.11 -2.66
CA ALA A 76 -52.67 6.80 -1.50
C ALA A 76 -53.75 7.52 -0.67
N ASN A 77 -53.67 7.43 0.66
CA ASN A 77 -54.28 8.30 1.70
C ASN A 77 -54.18 7.56 3.07
N ARG A 78 -54.11 8.19 4.25
CA ARG A 78 -54.01 9.61 4.61
C ARG A 78 -53.37 9.74 5.99
N ILE A 79 -52.70 10.87 6.24
CA ILE A 79 -52.34 11.37 7.58
C ILE A 79 -53.59 12.00 8.23
N SER A 80 -53.76 11.89 9.55
CA SER A 80 -54.29 12.97 10.42
C SER A 80 -54.22 12.62 11.92
N PRO A 81 -54.26 13.62 12.84
CA PRO A 81 -53.59 13.53 14.14
C PRO A 81 -54.52 13.63 15.37
N GLY A 82 -53.94 13.51 16.57
CA GLY A 82 -54.57 13.87 17.84
C GLY A 82 -53.60 14.61 18.78
N LEU A 83 -53.98 15.80 19.24
CA LEU A 83 -53.29 16.65 20.21
C LEU A 83 -54.27 17.04 21.32
N HIS A 84 -53.93 16.85 22.61
CA HIS A 84 -54.06 17.90 23.63
C HIS A 84 -53.35 17.55 24.96
N PRO A 85 -53.01 18.53 25.84
CA PRO A 85 -52.04 18.37 26.92
C PRO A 85 -52.59 18.57 28.36
N SER A 86 -51.73 18.33 29.36
CA SER A 86 -51.68 18.95 30.70
C SER A 86 -50.29 18.60 31.28
N ILE A 87 -49.43 19.47 31.84
CA ILE A 87 -49.55 20.65 32.72
C ILE A 87 -49.96 20.33 34.17
N HIS A 88 -49.04 19.80 34.98
CA HIS A 88 -48.56 20.48 36.20
C HIS A 88 -47.41 19.75 36.93
N GLN A 89 -46.55 20.54 37.58
CA GLN A 89 -45.58 20.15 38.61
C GLN A 89 -46.14 20.68 39.96
N PRO A 90 -45.72 20.16 41.14
CA PRO A 90 -44.65 20.88 41.85
C PRO A 90 -43.69 20.01 42.68
N ASN A 91 -42.60 20.65 43.13
CA ASN A 91 -41.59 20.13 44.05
C ASN A 91 -42.15 19.81 45.45
N HIS A 92 -41.46 18.94 46.21
CA HIS A 92 -41.02 19.27 47.57
C HIS A 92 -39.82 18.42 48.01
N LEU A 93 -38.90 19.03 48.77
CA LEU A 93 -37.72 18.40 49.36
C LEU A 93 -38.08 17.64 50.63
N ARG A 94 -37.34 16.55 50.95
CA ARG A 94 -36.92 16.32 52.34
C ARG A 94 -35.63 15.50 52.47
N GLU A 95 -34.76 16.01 53.32
CA GLU A 95 -33.44 15.52 53.66
C GLU A 95 -33.47 14.70 54.96
N ARG A 96 -32.64 13.66 55.09
CA ARG A 96 -32.17 13.20 56.42
C ARG A 96 -30.84 12.43 56.37
N GLN A 97 -29.88 12.90 57.14
CA GLN A 97 -28.57 12.28 57.36
C GLN A 97 -28.52 11.41 58.65
N THR A 98 -27.33 10.84 58.89
CA THR A 98 -26.74 10.37 60.17
C THR A 98 -26.94 8.89 60.56
N SER A 99 -25.96 8.17 61.14
CA SER A 99 -24.47 8.31 61.22
C SER A 99 -23.80 7.10 61.94
N ARG A 100 -22.43 7.02 61.90
CA ARG A 100 -21.49 6.24 62.78
C ARG A 100 -21.25 4.74 62.47
N GLN A 101 -20.11 4.06 62.76
CA GLN A 101 -18.67 4.34 63.11
C GLN A 101 -17.90 2.98 63.15
N SER A 102 -16.55 2.81 63.20
CA SER A 102 -15.39 3.50 62.57
C SER A 102 -14.02 2.85 62.94
N SER A 103 -13.16 2.52 61.95
CA SER A 103 -11.66 2.34 62.05
C SER A 103 -11.09 1.10 62.81
N PRO A 104 -9.75 0.79 62.82
CA PRO A 104 -8.59 1.34 62.07
C PRO A 104 -7.63 0.28 61.42
N SER A 105 -6.52 0.73 60.80
CA SER A 105 -5.41 -0.07 60.21
C SER A 105 -4.10 -0.04 61.04
N PRO A 106 -3.06 -0.82 60.68
CA PRO A 106 -1.66 -0.42 60.95
C PRO A 106 -0.70 -0.50 59.73
N ARG A 107 0.46 0.20 59.85
CA ARG A 107 1.65 0.20 58.94
C ARG A 107 2.50 -1.08 59.14
N GLY A 108 3.47 -1.50 58.31
CA GLY A 108 4.05 -1.01 57.04
C GLY A 108 5.56 -1.35 56.93
N THR A 109 6.17 -1.46 55.74
CA THR A 109 7.64 -1.37 55.45
C THR A 109 7.95 -1.49 53.94
N PRO A 110 9.11 -1.05 53.42
CA PRO A 110 9.36 -0.86 51.98
C PRO A 110 10.06 -2.06 51.28
N GLY A 111 9.61 -2.39 50.07
CA GLY A 111 10.21 -3.42 49.20
C GLY A 111 10.75 -2.84 47.89
N HIS A 112 11.97 -3.25 47.52
CA HIS A 112 12.72 -2.77 46.36
C HIS A 112 12.05 -3.20 45.04
N SER A 113 11.39 -2.28 44.32
CA SER A 113 10.76 -2.59 43.03
C SER A 113 11.78 -2.49 41.89
N THR A 114 12.28 -3.65 41.44
CA THR A 114 13.01 -3.78 40.18
C THR A 114 12.22 -3.11 39.05
N ARG A 115 12.90 -2.23 38.30
CA ARG A 115 12.34 -1.46 37.18
C ARG A 115 11.98 -2.41 36.02
N GLN A 116 10.81 -3.04 36.09
CA GLN A 116 10.24 -3.80 34.98
C GLN A 116 10.10 -2.86 33.79
N THR A 117 10.86 -3.15 32.73
CA THR A 117 10.61 -2.55 31.42
C THR A 117 9.24 -3.01 30.97
N SER A 118 8.32 -2.06 30.81
CA SER A 118 6.95 -2.33 30.36
C SER A 118 6.97 -2.76 28.90
N ARG A 119 7.24 -4.05 28.66
CA ARG A 119 6.91 -4.72 27.40
C ARG A 119 5.42 -4.45 27.15
N PRO A 120 5.03 -3.86 26.00
CA PRO A 120 3.63 -3.54 25.74
C PRO A 120 2.79 -4.83 25.81
N PRO A 121 1.51 -4.73 26.25
CA PRO A 121 0.64 -5.89 26.36
C PRO A 121 0.53 -6.58 24.99
N PRO A 122 0.56 -7.93 24.95
CA PRO A 122 0.62 -8.67 23.69
C PRO A 122 -0.59 -8.46 22.76
N SER A 123 -1.68 -7.87 23.27
CA SER A 123 -2.87 -7.51 22.50
C SER A 123 -2.66 -6.40 21.47
N ALA A 124 -1.65 -5.53 21.60
CA ALA A 124 -1.39 -4.49 20.60
C ALA A 124 -0.68 -5.03 19.34
N ALA A 125 0.06 -6.14 19.48
CA ALA A 125 0.86 -6.72 18.40
C ALA A 125 0.11 -7.77 17.57
N ALA A 126 -0.98 -8.34 18.09
CA ALA A 126 -1.73 -9.42 17.46
C ALA A 126 -2.95 -8.90 16.67
N ILE A 127 -3.29 -9.58 15.57
CA ILE A 127 -4.57 -9.39 14.87
C ILE A 127 -5.70 -9.91 15.76
N GLN A 128 -6.76 -9.13 15.92
CA GLN A 128 -7.99 -9.60 16.56
C GLN A 128 -8.93 -10.20 15.51
N VAL A 129 -9.41 -11.42 15.77
CA VAL A 129 -10.24 -12.22 14.84
C VAL A 129 -11.62 -12.41 15.43
N ALA A 130 -12.68 -12.19 14.64
CA ALA A 130 -14.04 -12.39 15.12
C ALA A 130 -14.31 -13.90 15.32
N PRO A 131 -15.00 -14.34 16.39
CA PRO A 131 -15.38 -15.75 16.59
C PRO A 131 -16.16 -16.36 15.43
N SER A 132 -16.85 -15.55 14.62
CA SER A 132 -17.54 -15.95 13.39
C SER A 132 -16.59 -16.41 12.26
N GLN A 133 -15.29 -16.09 12.34
CA GLN A 133 -14.26 -16.55 11.41
C GLN A 133 -13.60 -17.87 11.84
N LYS A 134 -14.07 -18.51 12.92
CA LYS A 134 -13.57 -19.81 13.36
C LYS A 134 -13.81 -20.87 12.27
N GLY A 135 -12.73 -21.52 11.84
CA GLY A 135 -12.76 -22.50 10.75
C GLY A 135 -12.70 -21.90 9.34
N ASN A 136 -12.47 -20.60 9.19
CA ASN A 136 -12.14 -20.00 7.89
C ASN A 136 -10.74 -20.48 7.42
N PRO A 137 -10.60 -21.13 6.26
CA PRO A 137 -9.30 -21.62 5.76
C PRO A 137 -8.22 -20.53 5.59
N LEU A 138 -8.61 -19.26 5.55
CA LEU A 138 -7.69 -18.11 5.59
C LEU A 138 -6.73 -18.19 6.79
N LEU A 139 -7.23 -18.64 7.95
CA LEU A 139 -6.46 -18.79 9.19
C LEU A 139 -5.36 -19.86 9.08
N ASP A 140 -5.52 -20.81 8.16
CA ASP A 140 -4.55 -21.88 7.91
C ASP A 140 -3.44 -21.51 6.93
N SER A 141 -3.48 -20.30 6.35
CA SER A 141 -2.45 -19.88 5.39
C SER A 141 -1.07 -19.71 6.01
N SER A 142 -0.04 -19.89 5.19
CA SER A 142 1.37 -19.90 5.62
C SER A 142 1.76 -18.60 6.33
N GLN A 143 1.34 -17.46 5.80
CA GLN A 143 1.63 -16.14 6.36
C GLN A 143 0.75 -15.80 7.57
N MET A 144 -0.52 -16.25 7.60
CA MET A 144 -1.38 -16.05 8.76
C MET A 144 -0.91 -16.87 9.96
N LYS A 145 -0.41 -18.10 9.75
CA LYS A 145 0.19 -18.94 10.80
C LYS A 145 1.42 -18.32 11.46
N LEU A 146 2.20 -17.53 10.71
CA LEU A 146 3.37 -16.80 11.23
C LEU A 146 2.99 -15.47 11.92
N THR A 147 1.79 -14.96 11.67
CA THR A 147 1.33 -13.67 12.22
C THR A 147 0.58 -13.89 13.53
N PRO A 148 0.95 -13.23 14.64
CA PRO A 148 0.21 -13.38 15.89
C PRO A 148 -1.24 -12.93 15.74
N TRP A 149 -2.19 -13.79 16.12
CA TRP A 149 -3.61 -13.46 16.14
C TRP A 149 -4.35 -14.14 17.30
N ALA A 150 -5.48 -13.57 17.72
CA ALA A 150 -6.33 -14.10 18.79
C ALA A 150 -7.80 -13.79 18.53
N TYR A 151 -8.71 -14.65 18.99
CA TYR A 151 -10.15 -14.37 18.91
C TYR A 151 -10.57 -13.26 19.89
N SER A 152 -11.44 -12.35 19.46
CA SER A 152 -12.07 -11.32 20.31
C SER A 152 -13.54 -11.13 19.94
N SER A 153 -14.42 -11.20 20.93
CA SER A 153 -15.86 -10.93 20.79
C SER A 153 -16.20 -9.45 20.55
N ASP A 154 -15.25 -8.57 20.84
CA ASP A 154 -15.54 -7.14 21.06
C ASP A 154 -15.32 -6.30 19.79
N ILE A 155 -14.84 -6.95 18.72
CA ILE A 155 -14.62 -6.32 17.41
C ILE A 155 -15.86 -6.43 16.53
N LEU A 156 -16.11 -5.39 15.75
CA LEU A 156 -17.21 -5.34 14.78
C LEU A 156 -16.81 -5.87 13.40
N SER A 157 -15.53 -5.78 13.02
CA SER A 157 -15.00 -6.32 11.76
C SER A 157 -14.77 -7.83 11.85
N ASP A 158 -14.35 -8.48 10.76
CA ASP A 158 -14.03 -9.91 10.75
C ASP A 158 -12.58 -10.16 11.18
N TYR A 159 -11.68 -9.27 10.73
CA TYR A 159 -10.32 -9.13 11.23
C TYR A 159 -10.10 -7.65 11.59
N TYR A 160 -9.58 -7.39 12.78
CA TYR A 160 -9.20 -6.06 13.25
C TYR A 160 -7.68 -6.02 13.41
N ILE A 161 -7.05 -5.14 12.63
CA ILE A 161 -5.58 -5.06 12.53
C ILE A 161 -5.06 -4.03 13.52
N SER A 162 -5.69 -2.85 13.49
CA SER A 162 -5.38 -1.68 14.30
C SER A 162 -6.59 -0.74 14.34
N ALA A 163 -6.51 0.35 15.12
CA ALA A 163 -7.53 1.40 15.10
C ALA A 163 -7.70 2.03 13.69
N THR A 164 -6.65 2.02 12.86
CA THR A 164 -6.64 2.63 11.52
C THR A 164 -6.95 1.65 10.40
N VAL A 165 -7.02 0.34 10.64
CA VAL A 165 -7.26 -0.68 9.61
C VAL A 165 -8.18 -1.80 10.11
N GLN A 166 -9.35 -1.93 9.46
CA GLN A 166 -10.37 -2.93 9.75
C GLN A 166 -10.74 -3.70 8.48
N VAL A 167 -10.91 -5.02 8.58
CA VAL A 167 -11.18 -5.90 7.42
C VAL A 167 -12.49 -6.67 7.63
N LEU A 168 -13.39 -6.57 6.67
CA LEU A 168 -14.55 -7.45 6.49
C LEU A 168 -14.19 -8.56 5.50
N PHE A 169 -14.70 -9.77 5.73
CA PHE A 169 -14.43 -10.94 4.89
C PHE A 169 -15.69 -11.44 4.20
N LEU A 170 -15.57 -11.79 2.91
CA LEU A 170 -16.67 -12.29 2.10
C LEU A 170 -16.18 -13.33 1.06
N SER A 171 -16.75 -14.54 1.08
CA SER A 171 -16.66 -15.47 -0.06
C SER A 171 -17.74 -15.09 -1.09
N LEU A 172 -17.42 -15.15 -2.39
CA LEU A 172 -18.41 -14.88 -3.44
C LEU A 172 -19.51 -15.96 -3.50
N LYS A 173 -19.16 -17.22 -3.23
CA LYS A 173 -20.12 -18.33 -3.07
C LYS A 173 -21.11 -18.05 -1.95
N TYR A 174 -20.64 -17.52 -0.81
CA TYR A 174 -21.52 -17.08 0.27
C TYR A 174 -22.33 -15.83 -0.10
N HIS A 175 -21.74 -14.85 -0.81
CA HIS A 175 -22.45 -13.66 -1.27
C HIS A 175 -23.62 -14.01 -2.20
N ARG A 176 -23.46 -14.98 -3.11
CA ARG A 176 -24.55 -15.48 -3.97
C ARG A 176 -25.67 -16.15 -3.19
N LEU A 177 -25.38 -16.76 -2.04
CA LEU A 177 -26.38 -17.38 -1.18
C LEU A 177 -27.09 -16.35 -0.28
N ARG A 178 -26.36 -15.34 0.22
CA ARG A 178 -26.82 -14.35 1.21
C ARG A 178 -26.35 -12.93 0.84
N PRO A 179 -26.91 -12.30 -0.21
CA PRO A 179 -26.46 -10.99 -0.66
C PRO A 179 -26.70 -9.88 0.38
N GLU A 180 -27.67 -10.05 1.27
CA GLU A 180 -28.00 -9.11 2.34
C GLU A 180 -27.06 -9.19 3.55
N TYR A 181 -26.12 -10.15 3.57
CA TYR A 181 -25.12 -10.27 4.62
C TYR A 181 -24.15 -9.08 4.61
N VAL A 182 -23.58 -8.75 3.45
CA VAL A 182 -22.54 -7.72 3.33
C VAL A 182 -23.08 -6.34 3.74
N TRP A 183 -24.32 -6.01 3.35
CA TRP A 183 -25.00 -4.79 3.76
C TRP A 183 -25.09 -4.67 5.29
N ARG A 184 -25.61 -5.71 5.96
CA ARG A 184 -25.74 -5.76 7.42
C ARG A 184 -24.39 -5.71 8.16
N ARG A 185 -23.31 -6.24 7.58
CA ARG A 185 -21.95 -6.10 8.14
C ARG A 185 -21.45 -4.67 8.04
N ILE A 186 -21.65 -4.01 6.89
CA ILE A 186 -21.24 -2.62 6.65
C ILE A 186 -22.03 -1.65 7.55
N GLU A 187 -23.35 -1.82 7.70
CA GLU A 187 -24.18 -1.01 8.60
C GLU A 187 -23.69 -1.11 10.05
N LYS A 188 -23.44 -2.33 10.56
CA LYS A 188 -22.89 -2.54 11.90
C LYS A 188 -21.53 -1.85 12.09
N LEU A 189 -20.66 -1.90 11.08
CA LEU A 189 -19.36 -1.24 11.11
C LEU A 189 -19.46 0.30 11.11
N LYS A 190 -20.48 0.85 10.44
CA LYS A 190 -20.76 2.30 10.40
C LYS A 190 -21.47 2.81 11.67
N GLY A 191 -22.32 1.99 12.28
CA GLY A 191 -23.08 2.35 13.48
C GLY A 191 -22.22 2.71 14.70
N SER A 192 -20.93 2.39 14.69
CA SER A 192 -20.00 2.73 15.77
C SER A 192 -19.66 4.23 15.86
N LEU A 193 -19.73 4.99 14.75
CA LEU A 193 -19.25 6.38 14.68
C LEU A 193 -20.09 7.24 13.71
N VAL A 194 -21.40 7.33 13.96
CA VAL A 194 -22.28 8.26 13.23
C VAL A 194 -21.99 9.70 13.67
N GLY A 195 -21.19 10.43 12.87
CA GLY A 195 -20.95 11.87 13.03
C GLY A 195 -19.51 12.31 13.29
N GLN A 196 -18.55 11.39 13.40
CA GLN A 196 -17.12 11.70 13.42
C GLN A 196 -16.45 11.24 12.14
N LYS A 197 -15.52 12.05 11.60
CA LYS A 197 -14.69 11.69 10.45
C LYS A 197 -13.61 10.70 10.90
N ASP A 198 -14.00 9.43 10.97
CA ASP A 198 -13.11 8.34 11.35
C ASP A 198 -12.19 7.94 10.19
N ASP A 199 -10.89 8.20 10.34
CA ASP A 199 -9.86 8.02 9.30
C ASP A 199 -9.50 6.53 9.05
N THR A 200 -10.21 5.59 9.69
CA THR A 200 -9.99 4.14 9.56
C THR A 200 -10.23 3.64 8.14
N LEU A 201 -9.19 3.01 7.57
CA LEU A 201 -9.28 2.20 6.36
C LEU A 201 -10.17 0.99 6.65
N ARG A 202 -11.28 0.90 5.92
CA ARG A 202 -12.18 -0.25 5.95
C ARG A 202 -11.99 -1.04 4.66
N VAL A 203 -11.49 -2.27 4.78
CA VAL A 203 -11.24 -3.17 3.65
C VAL A 203 -12.38 -4.19 3.56
N LEU A 204 -12.95 -4.38 2.38
CA LEU A 204 -13.74 -5.56 2.06
C LEU A 204 -12.85 -6.54 1.31
N LEU A 205 -12.39 -7.58 2.01
CA LEU A 205 -11.60 -8.67 1.45
C LEU A 205 -12.53 -9.75 0.90
N VAL A 206 -12.48 -9.94 -0.42
CA VAL A 206 -13.35 -10.86 -1.16
C VAL A 206 -12.54 -12.04 -1.69
N VAL A 207 -12.96 -13.27 -1.38
CA VAL A 207 -12.41 -14.49 -1.97
C VAL A 207 -13.26 -14.92 -3.17
N VAL A 208 -12.61 -15.14 -4.31
CA VAL A 208 -13.21 -15.66 -5.53
C VAL A 208 -13.22 -17.19 -5.50
N ASP A 209 -14.36 -17.76 -5.10
CA ASP A 209 -14.62 -19.20 -5.00
C ASP A 209 -15.80 -19.63 -5.91
N ILE A 210 -15.97 -18.94 -7.05
CA ILE A 210 -16.97 -19.20 -8.09
C ILE A 210 -16.39 -18.93 -9.49
N ASP A 211 -16.87 -19.63 -10.52
CA ASP A 211 -16.33 -19.55 -11.89
C ASP A 211 -16.67 -18.23 -12.62
N ALA A 212 -17.80 -17.61 -12.29
CA ALA A 212 -18.31 -16.38 -12.92
C ALA A 212 -18.44 -15.23 -11.89
N PRO A 213 -17.32 -14.61 -11.47
CA PRO A 213 -17.31 -13.59 -10.43
C PRO A 213 -17.69 -12.18 -10.92
N GLN A 214 -17.77 -11.94 -12.22
CA GLN A 214 -17.74 -10.60 -12.84
C GLN A 214 -18.87 -9.69 -12.33
N GLU A 215 -20.13 -10.13 -12.42
CA GLU A 215 -21.28 -9.33 -11.95
C GLU A 215 -21.30 -9.18 -10.40
N SER A 216 -20.85 -10.20 -9.67
CA SER A 216 -20.74 -10.11 -8.20
C SER A 216 -19.71 -9.06 -7.78
N LEU A 217 -18.53 -9.07 -8.40
CA LEU A 217 -17.46 -8.10 -8.13
C LEU A 217 -17.85 -6.69 -8.59
N ARG A 218 -18.54 -6.56 -9.73
CA ARG A 218 -19.09 -5.27 -10.22
C ARG A 218 -20.09 -4.67 -9.22
N HIS A 219 -21.01 -5.47 -8.71
CA HIS A 219 -21.97 -5.02 -7.71
C HIS A 219 -21.29 -4.65 -6.37
N LEU A 220 -20.40 -5.51 -5.88
CA LEU A 220 -19.63 -5.26 -4.65
C LEU A 220 -18.74 -4.01 -4.76
N SER A 221 -18.11 -3.77 -5.92
CA SER A 221 -17.35 -2.54 -6.20
C SER A 221 -18.24 -1.29 -6.05
N GLY A 222 -19.45 -1.32 -6.61
CA GLY A 222 -20.42 -0.24 -6.45
C GLY A 222 -20.88 -0.02 -5.00
N ILE A 223 -20.97 -1.09 -4.19
CA ILE A 223 -21.22 -0.99 -2.74
C ILE A 223 -20.01 -0.37 -2.04
N CYS A 224 -18.79 -0.82 -2.34
CA CYS A 224 -17.57 -0.30 -1.72
C CYS A 224 -17.39 1.21 -1.95
N VAL A 225 -17.58 1.69 -3.18
CA VAL A 225 -17.53 3.14 -3.50
C VAL A 225 -18.58 3.93 -2.72
N LYS A 226 -19.84 3.44 -2.66
CA LYS A 226 -20.91 4.10 -1.91
C LYS A 226 -20.67 4.11 -0.39
N HIS A 227 -19.89 3.17 0.13
CA HIS A 227 -19.72 2.99 1.57
C HIS A 227 -18.35 3.40 2.12
N ASP A 228 -17.45 3.91 1.27
CA ASP A 228 -16.06 4.26 1.60
C ASP A 228 -15.27 3.04 2.11
N LEU A 229 -15.26 1.99 1.29
CA LEU A 229 -14.52 0.75 1.53
C LEU A 229 -13.52 0.51 0.41
N ALA A 230 -12.32 0.04 0.76
CA ALA A 230 -11.37 -0.51 -0.20
C ALA A 230 -11.74 -1.96 -0.54
N LEU A 231 -12.05 -2.26 -1.80
CA LEU A 231 -12.25 -3.63 -2.27
C LEU A 231 -10.87 -4.28 -2.53
N VAL A 232 -10.58 -5.38 -1.86
CA VAL A 232 -9.42 -6.25 -2.14
C VAL A 232 -9.95 -7.62 -2.55
N VAL A 233 -9.47 -8.14 -3.68
CA VAL A 233 -9.90 -9.42 -4.23
C VAL A 233 -8.75 -10.42 -4.15
N ALA A 234 -9.04 -11.62 -3.66
CA ALA A 234 -8.12 -12.75 -3.61
C ALA A 234 -8.72 -13.94 -4.37
N TRP A 235 -7.90 -14.66 -5.11
CA TRP A 235 -8.26 -15.86 -5.87
C TRP A 235 -8.12 -17.16 -5.06
N SER A 236 -7.62 -17.07 -3.83
CA SER A 236 -7.55 -18.19 -2.89
C SER A 236 -7.61 -17.73 -1.43
N PHE A 237 -7.92 -18.66 -0.52
CA PHE A 237 -7.83 -18.42 0.93
C PHE A 237 -6.39 -18.19 1.41
N GLU A 238 -5.40 -18.81 0.75
CA GLU A 238 -3.96 -18.61 1.04
C GLU A 238 -3.52 -17.16 0.78
N GLU A 239 -3.91 -16.64 -0.38
CA GLU A 239 -3.67 -15.26 -0.80
C GLU A 239 -4.42 -14.27 0.11
N ALA A 240 -5.68 -14.57 0.44
CA ALA A 240 -6.46 -13.74 1.36
C ALA A 240 -5.80 -13.63 2.75
N GLY A 241 -5.27 -14.72 3.29
CA GLY A 241 -4.56 -14.71 4.57
C GLY A 241 -3.22 -13.99 4.49
N THR A 242 -2.52 -14.12 3.37
CA THR A 242 -1.32 -13.33 3.04
C THR A 242 -1.62 -11.83 3.01
N TYR A 243 -2.75 -11.40 2.44
CA TYR A 243 -3.14 -9.99 2.46
C TYR A 243 -3.45 -9.46 3.87
N VAL A 244 -4.14 -10.24 4.72
CA VAL A 244 -4.39 -9.80 6.10
C VAL A 244 -3.09 -9.73 6.92
N ALA A 245 -2.15 -10.67 6.73
CA ALA A 245 -0.82 -10.61 7.35
C ALA A 245 -0.01 -9.39 6.87
N CYS A 246 -0.01 -9.12 5.56
CA CYS A 246 0.64 -7.95 4.96
C CYS A 246 0.07 -6.63 5.50
N LEU A 247 -1.26 -6.52 5.63
CA LEU A 247 -1.91 -5.36 6.26
C LEU A 247 -1.45 -5.13 7.70
N LYS A 248 -1.15 -6.19 8.47
CA LYS A 248 -0.59 -6.05 9.83
C LYS A 248 0.87 -5.58 9.81
N GLN A 249 1.71 -6.12 8.92
CA GLN A 249 3.10 -5.64 8.77
C GLN A 249 3.18 -4.16 8.37
N HIS A 250 2.23 -3.69 7.56
CA HIS A 250 2.21 -2.33 7.01
C HIS A 250 1.26 -1.36 7.73
N GLU A 251 0.74 -1.71 8.90
CA GLU A 251 -0.25 -0.87 9.62
C GLU A 251 0.26 0.54 9.96
N GLN A 252 1.58 0.68 10.15
CA GLN A 252 2.25 1.95 10.41
C GLN A 252 2.64 2.72 9.14
N THR A 253 2.61 2.09 7.95
CA THR A 253 3.13 2.72 6.71
C THR A 253 2.42 4.05 6.38
N ARG A 254 1.17 4.25 6.82
CA ARG A 254 0.43 5.53 6.71
C ARG A 254 1.23 6.75 7.20
N SER A 255 2.02 6.64 8.27
CA SER A 255 2.84 7.76 8.77
C SER A 255 4.02 8.10 7.84
N HIS A 256 4.46 7.15 7.00
CA HIS A 256 5.57 7.29 6.08
C HIS A 256 5.15 7.64 4.64
N VAL A 257 3.87 7.53 4.28
CA VAL A 257 3.37 7.85 2.92
C VAL A 257 3.69 9.30 2.52
N GLY A 258 3.63 10.26 3.45
CA GLY A 258 4.01 11.65 3.18
C GLY A 258 5.49 11.84 2.80
N SER A 259 6.38 10.94 3.25
CA SER A 259 7.79 10.90 2.85
C SER A 259 7.99 10.12 1.54
N SER A 260 7.20 9.07 1.30
CA SER A 260 7.31 8.23 0.08
C SER A 260 6.65 8.84 -1.17
N LEU A 261 5.63 9.69 -1.01
CA LEU A 261 4.99 10.42 -2.12
C LEU A 261 5.70 11.73 -2.48
N GLN A 262 6.65 12.18 -1.66
CA GLN A 262 7.63 13.16 -2.13
C GLN A 262 8.53 12.46 -3.14
N GLY A 263 8.17 12.59 -4.42
CA GLY A 263 8.97 12.07 -5.53
C GLY A 263 10.43 12.45 -5.34
N VAL A 264 11.33 11.45 -5.40
CA VAL A 264 12.72 11.54 -4.97
C VAL A 264 13.37 12.78 -5.59
N ARG A 265 13.49 13.84 -4.79
CA ARG A 265 14.26 15.03 -5.17
C ARG A 265 15.68 14.53 -5.34
N LYS A 266 16.19 14.53 -6.58
CA LYS A 266 17.58 14.18 -6.81
C LYS A 266 18.43 15.15 -5.99
N GLY A 267 19.25 14.62 -5.09
CA GLY A 267 19.80 15.38 -3.96
C GLY A 267 20.56 16.65 -4.36
N ASP A 268 21.17 16.63 -5.55
CA ASP A 268 22.03 17.71 -6.02
C ASP A 268 21.38 18.56 -7.12
N TYR A 269 21.58 19.88 -7.05
CA TYR A 269 21.19 20.82 -8.10
C TYR A 269 21.68 20.38 -9.49
N ASN A 270 22.94 19.93 -9.59
CA ASN A 270 23.53 19.46 -10.84
C ASN A 270 22.77 18.25 -11.40
N SER A 271 22.44 17.26 -10.56
CA SER A 271 21.70 16.07 -10.97
C SER A 271 20.26 16.37 -11.46
N SER A 272 19.67 17.45 -10.94
CA SER A 272 18.38 18.00 -11.38
C SER A 272 18.50 18.71 -12.74
N VAL A 273 19.52 19.56 -12.94
CA VAL A 273 19.78 20.23 -14.23
C VAL A 273 20.15 19.24 -15.33
N VAL A 274 20.99 18.25 -15.04
CA VAL A 274 21.29 17.12 -15.95
C VAL A 274 20.01 16.35 -16.26
N GLY A 275 19.16 16.10 -15.26
CA GLY A 275 17.85 15.50 -15.47
C GLY A 275 16.99 16.28 -16.46
N ALA A 276 16.80 17.58 -16.23
CA ALA A 276 15.96 18.43 -17.06
C ALA A 276 16.50 18.56 -18.49
N LEU A 277 17.79 18.86 -18.66
CA LEU A 277 18.37 19.07 -19.99
C LEU A 277 18.48 17.79 -20.84
N THR A 278 18.64 16.61 -20.21
CA THR A 278 18.62 15.32 -20.94
C THR A 278 17.24 14.85 -21.38
N THR A 279 16.16 15.59 -21.07
CA THR A 279 14.85 15.37 -21.71
C THR A 279 14.79 15.94 -23.12
N VAL A 280 15.64 16.94 -23.42
CA VAL A 280 15.75 17.51 -24.77
C VAL A 280 16.39 16.49 -25.70
N ARG A 281 15.76 16.24 -26.84
CA ARG A 281 16.23 15.25 -27.82
C ARG A 281 17.67 15.53 -28.25
N ALA A 282 18.48 14.47 -28.33
CA ALA A 282 19.91 14.51 -28.69
C ALA A 282 20.87 15.24 -27.72
N VAL A 283 20.40 15.70 -26.54
CA VAL A 283 21.25 16.27 -25.48
C VAL A 283 21.64 15.19 -24.47
N ASN A 284 22.95 14.90 -24.39
CA ASN A 284 23.51 13.88 -23.49
C ASN A 284 24.07 14.51 -22.20
N ARG A 285 24.30 13.68 -21.17
CA ARG A 285 24.90 14.12 -19.89
C ARG A 285 26.23 14.87 -20.07
N THR A 286 27.07 14.43 -21.01
CA THR A 286 28.35 15.08 -21.33
C THR A 286 28.16 16.48 -21.92
N ASP A 287 27.13 16.67 -22.76
CA ASP A 287 26.80 17.99 -23.29
C ASP A 287 26.37 18.92 -22.16
N VAL A 288 25.53 18.43 -21.22
CA VAL A 288 25.10 19.21 -20.05
C VAL A 288 26.27 19.60 -19.14
N ALA A 289 27.25 18.70 -18.95
CA ALA A 289 28.48 19.03 -18.22
C ALA A 289 29.27 20.16 -18.91
N GLY A 290 29.39 20.11 -20.24
CA GLY A 290 29.99 21.18 -21.05
C GLY A 290 29.23 22.51 -20.95
N LEU A 291 27.90 22.47 -21.08
CA LEU A 291 27.02 23.64 -20.94
C LEU A 291 27.16 24.28 -19.56
N LEU A 292 27.16 23.48 -18.48
CA LEU A 292 27.34 23.97 -17.11
C LEU A 292 28.74 24.55 -16.87
N ALA A 293 29.79 23.96 -17.44
CA ALA A 293 31.14 24.51 -17.32
C ALA A 293 31.28 25.91 -17.97
N HIS A 294 30.62 26.14 -19.11
CA HIS A 294 30.73 27.40 -19.87
C HIS A 294 29.72 28.46 -19.43
N CYS A 295 28.46 28.07 -19.21
CA CYS A 295 27.37 28.99 -18.88
C CYS A 295 27.16 29.15 -17.35
N ARG A 296 27.76 28.31 -16.52
CA ARG A 296 27.74 28.33 -15.04
C ARG A 296 26.38 28.14 -14.36
N SER A 297 25.26 28.41 -15.02
CA SER A 297 23.90 28.26 -14.48
C SER A 297 22.89 27.86 -15.55
N PHE A 298 21.80 27.21 -15.14
CA PHE A 298 20.70 26.85 -16.05
C PHE A 298 20.06 28.08 -16.72
N LYS A 299 19.89 29.20 -16.00
CA LYS A 299 19.37 30.46 -16.55
C LYS A 299 20.20 30.94 -17.74
N GLU A 300 21.52 30.93 -17.60
CA GLU A 300 22.43 31.39 -18.64
C GLU A 300 22.44 30.45 -19.86
N ILE A 301 22.29 29.14 -19.64
CA ILE A 301 22.10 28.16 -20.73
C ILE A 301 20.85 28.54 -21.55
N VAL A 302 19.70 28.75 -20.90
CA VAL A 302 18.45 29.12 -21.59
C VAL A 302 18.60 30.43 -22.37
N LEU A 303 19.11 31.49 -21.72
CA LEU A 303 19.26 32.81 -22.35
C LEU A 303 20.19 32.80 -23.57
N ARG A 304 21.34 32.13 -23.47
CA ARG A 304 22.26 32.01 -24.62
C ARG A 304 21.70 31.13 -25.72
N SER A 305 20.99 30.06 -25.37
CA SER A 305 20.39 29.14 -26.34
C SER A 305 19.34 29.85 -27.18
N ALA A 306 18.49 30.67 -26.56
CA ALA A 306 17.43 31.42 -27.24
C ALA A 306 17.95 32.52 -28.18
N VAL A 307 19.22 32.92 -28.07
CA VAL A 307 19.89 33.88 -28.98
C VAL A 307 20.79 33.15 -30.00
N GLY A 308 20.84 31.81 -29.98
CA GLY A 308 21.73 31.00 -30.83
C GLY A 308 23.21 31.07 -30.43
N GLY A 309 23.53 31.65 -29.27
CA GLY A 309 24.90 31.97 -28.84
C GLY A 309 25.63 30.85 -28.07
N VAL A 310 25.13 29.61 -28.06
CA VAL A 310 25.73 28.50 -27.30
C VAL A 310 26.80 27.78 -28.11
N SER A 311 27.92 28.47 -28.34
CA SER A 311 29.14 27.84 -28.80
C SER A 311 29.88 27.21 -27.61
N VAL A 312 29.76 25.89 -27.48
CA VAL A 312 30.44 25.08 -26.45
C VAL A 312 31.23 23.96 -27.13
N PRO A 313 32.53 23.77 -26.82
CA PRO A 313 33.35 22.70 -27.39
C PRO A 313 32.68 21.33 -27.24
N GLY A 314 32.59 20.59 -28.35
CA GLY A 314 31.98 19.26 -28.42
C GLY A 314 30.46 19.23 -28.65
N ILE A 315 29.76 20.37 -28.57
CA ILE A 315 28.32 20.46 -28.89
C ILE A 315 28.17 20.95 -30.33
N GLY A 316 27.90 20.03 -31.26
CA GLY A 316 27.68 20.37 -32.67
C GLY A 316 26.37 21.13 -32.92
N GLU A 317 26.35 21.89 -34.01
CA GLU A 317 25.26 22.77 -34.47
C GLU A 317 23.85 22.14 -34.33
N ARG A 318 23.67 20.89 -34.76
CA ARG A 318 22.39 20.17 -34.63
C ARG A 318 21.85 20.11 -33.20
N LYS A 319 22.74 19.95 -32.20
CA LYS A 319 22.34 19.96 -30.77
C LYS A 319 22.04 21.38 -30.31
N GLN A 320 22.80 22.38 -30.78
CA GLN A 320 22.56 23.79 -30.48
C GLN A 320 21.18 24.23 -31.00
N GLN A 321 20.84 23.88 -32.24
CA GLN A 321 19.53 24.15 -32.83
C GLN A 321 18.40 23.45 -32.05
N THR A 322 18.56 22.14 -31.77
CA THR A 322 17.53 21.41 -30.99
C THR A 322 17.33 22.00 -29.59
N LEU A 323 18.38 22.56 -28.98
CA LEU A 323 18.34 23.23 -27.68
C LEU A 323 17.70 24.63 -27.78
N HIS A 324 18.01 25.40 -28.84
CA HIS A 324 17.35 26.66 -29.16
C HIS A 324 15.84 26.46 -29.34
N ASP A 325 15.44 25.50 -30.18
CA ASP A 325 14.05 25.22 -30.49
C ASP A 325 13.28 24.80 -29.23
N ALA A 326 13.86 23.91 -28.42
CA ALA A 326 13.27 23.47 -27.14
C ALA A 326 13.04 24.59 -26.11
N PHE A 327 13.68 25.77 -26.26
CA PHE A 327 13.49 26.92 -25.37
C PHE A 327 12.74 28.09 -26.02
N THR A 328 12.60 28.12 -27.34
CA THR A 328 12.01 29.25 -28.09
C THR A 328 10.70 28.90 -28.77
N GLU A 329 10.42 27.62 -29.03
CA GLU A 329 9.17 27.22 -29.66
C GLU A 329 7.96 27.57 -28.78
N PRO A 330 6.91 28.21 -29.35
CA PRO A 330 5.71 28.51 -28.60
C PRO A 330 4.97 27.23 -28.22
N PHE A 331 4.42 27.19 -27.01
CA PHE A 331 3.61 26.07 -26.55
C PHE A 331 2.24 26.07 -27.25
N VAL A 332 2.19 25.43 -28.43
CA VAL A 332 0.98 25.31 -29.26
C VAL A 332 0.39 23.90 -29.14
N TRP A 333 -0.93 23.84 -28.95
CA TRP A 333 -1.70 22.61 -29.07
C TRP A 333 -2.01 22.40 -30.55
N ASN A 334 -1.60 21.26 -31.11
CA ASN A 334 -1.57 20.95 -32.55
C ASN A 334 -0.50 21.74 -33.33
N LYS A 335 0.76 21.26 -33.28
CA LYS A 335 1.65 21.35 -34.45
C LYS A 335 1.22 20.28 -35.44
N GLU A 336 0.88 20.67 -36.66
CA GLU A 336 0.68 19.77 -37.81
C GLU A 336 2.02 19.15 -38.28
#